data_AF-A0A6I2X3Y6-F1
#
_entry.id   AF-A0A6I2X3Y6-F1
#
_cell.length_a   1.000
_cell.length_b   1.000
_cell.length_c   1.000
_cell.angle_alpha   90.00
_cell.angle_beta   90.00
_cell.angle_gamma   90.00
#
_symmetry.space_group_name_H-M   'P 1'
#
loop_
_entity.id
_entity.type
_entity.pdbx_description
1 polymer ?
#
loop_
_entity_poly.entity_id
_entity_poly.type
_entity_poly.pdbx_seq_one_letter_code
_entity_poly.pdbx_strand_id
1 'polypeptide(L)' 'MSGTVNCTFDLTTDGKQAGYLKVGDSTNNSGWTTYNVPIISIKNGDGPRALV' A
#
# COMPACT_ATOMS: atom_id res chain seq x y z
N MET A 1 0.03 -18.26 0.72
CA MET A 1 0.20 -16.91 0.13
C MET A 1 -0.76 -15.99 0.89
N SER A 2 -0.40 -15.62 2.13
CA SER A 2 -1.24 -14.81 3.02
C SER A 2 -0.71 -13.39 3.01
N GLY A 3 -1.37 -12.54 2.25
CA GLY A 3 -1.09 -11.12 2.15
C GLY A 3 -2.27 -10.51 1.44
N THR A 4 -3.40 -10.42 2.14
CA THR A 4 -4.65 -9.83 1.62
C THR A 4 -4.42 -8.42 1.08
N VAL A 5 -3.41 -7.72 1.62
CA VAL A 5 -2.98 -6.39 1.18
C VAL A 5 -1.46 -6.32 1.04
N ASN A 6 -0.97 -5.77 -0.07
CA ASN A 6 0.46 -5.50 -0.27
C ASN A 6 0.70 -4.05 -0.73
N CYS A 7 1.75 -3.39 -0.20
CA CYS A 7 2.16 -2.07 -0.66
C CYS A 7 3.03 -2.19 -1.91
N THR A 8 2.95 -1.24 -2.84
CA THR A 8 3.82 -1.19 -4.03
C THR A 8 5.20 -0.59 -3.77
N PHE A 9 5.45 -0.10 -2.56
CA PHE A 9 6.73 0.50 -2.15
C PHE A 9 7.05 0.19 -0.67
N ASP A 10 8.31 0.36 -0.29
CA ASP A 10 8.77 0.18 1.08
C ASP A 10 8.49 1.42 1.95
N LEU A 11 7.55 1.27 2.89
CA LEU A 11 7.13 2.32 3.83
C LEU A 11 8.25 2.78 4.79
N THR A 12 9.39 2.09 4.84
CA THR A 12 10.51 2.42 5.73
C THR A 12 11.59 3.28 5.06
N THR A 13 11.57 3.41 3.74
CA THR A 13 12.52 4.20 2.96
C THR A 13 12.28 5.70 3.15
N ASP A 14 13.36 6.47 3.31
CA ASP A 14 13.31 7.93 3.38
C ASP A 14 12.98 8.55 2.02
N GLY A 15 12.34 9.72 2.05
CA GLY A 15 11.86 10.45 0.88
C GLY A 15 10.35 10.45 0.75
N LYS A 16 9.87 10.77 -0.46
CA LYS A 16 8.46 10.81 -0.83
C LYS A 16 8.15 9.66 -1.76
N GLN A 17 7.17 8.85 -1.42
CA GLN A 17 6.72 7.72 -2.23
C GLN A 17 5.21 7.81 -2.43
N ALA A 18 4.77 7.62 -3.68
CA ALA A 18 3.37 7.59 -4.06
C ALA A 18 3.11 6.30 -4.83
N GLY A 19 2.06 5.58 -4.46
CA GLY A 19 1.76 4.27 -5.02
C GLY A 19 0.44 3.74 -4.48
N TYR A 20 0.34 2.42 -4.36
CA TYR A 20 -0.91 1.76 -4.02
C TYR A 20 -0.75 0.71 -2.93
N LEU A 21 -1.79 0.57 -2.10
CA LEU A 21 -2.09 -0.67 -1.41
C LEU A 21 -2.93 -1.53 -2.36
N LYS A 22 -2.38 -2.66 -2.78
CA LYS A 22 -3.06 -3.66 -3.59
C LYS A 22 -3.85 -4.59 -2.67
N VAL A 23 -5.16 -4.55 -2.78
CA VAL A 23 -6.08 -5.41 -2.02
C VAL A 23 -6.62 -6.47 -2.97
N GLY A 24 -6.26 -7.73 -2.73
CA GLY A 24 -6.76 -8.85 -3.52
C GLY A 24 -8.21 -9.17 -3.13
N ASP A 25 -9.09 -9.25 -4.12
CA ASP A 25 -10.48 -9.67 -3.93
C ASP A 25 -10.91 -10.63 -5.04
N SER A 26 -11.52 -11.75 -4.66
CA SER A 26 -12.01 -12.73 -5.62
C SER A 26 -13.53 -12.57 -5.70
N THR A 27 -14.01 -12.14 -6.86
CA THR A 27 -15.44 -11.90 -7.08
C THR A 27 -15.97 -12.91 -8.09
N ASN A 28 -17.30 -13.11 -8.10
CA ASN A 28 -17.96 -14.00 -9.07
C ASN A 28 -17.68 -13.60 -10.53
N ASN A 29 -17.33 -12.34 -10.78
CA ASN A 29 -17.08 -11.80 -12.11
C ASN A 29 -15.58 -11.66 -12.43
N SER A 30 -14.70 -11.84 -11.45
CA SER A 30 -13.25 -11.74 -11.63
C SER A 30 -12.53 -12.42 -10.46
N GLY A 31 -12.00 -13.62 -10.74
CA GLY A 31 -11.40 -14.51 -9.74
C GLY A 31 -10.07 -14.02 -9.14
N TRP A 32 -9.41 -13.05 -9.78
CA TRP A 32 -8.18 -12.41 -9.31
C TRP A 32 -8.26 -10.88 -9.45
N THR A 33 -9.29 -10.27 -8.86
CA THR A 33 -9.40 -8.81 -8.84
C THR A 33 -8.39 -8.23 -7.86
N THR A 34 -7.91 -7.02 -8.15
CA THR A 34 -7.11 -6.24 -7.21
C THR A 34 -7.60 -4.81 -7.20
N TYR A 35 -8.01 -4.32 -6.03
CA TYR A 35 -8.29 -2.91 -5.82
C TYR A 35 -7.00 -2.18 -5.48
N ASN A 36 -6.74 -1.06 -6.16
CA ASN A 36 -5.56 -0.23 -5.95
C ASN A 36 -5.97 0.99 -5.12
N VAL A 37 -5.72 0.96 -3.81
CA VAL A 37 -5.99 2.09 -2.92
C VAL A 37 -4.80 3.04 -2.96
N PRO A 38 -4.95 4.30 -3.41
CA PRO A 38 -3.83 5.24 -3.49
C PRO A 38 -3.32 5.59 -2.09
N ILE A 39 -2.00 5.59 -1.93
CA ILE A 39 -1.33 5.99 -0.70
C ILE A 39 -0.06 6.78 -1.02
N ILE A 40 0.24 7.75 -0.15
CA ILE A 40 1.47 8.56 -0.19
C ILE A 40 2.13 8.42 1.18
N SER A 41 3.44 8.13 1.20
CA SER A 41 4.25 8.12 2.41
C SER A 41 5.39 9.12 2.26
N ILE A 42 5.64 9.89 3.33
CA ILE A 42 6.74 10.84 3.41
C ILE A 42 7.50 10.53 4.70
N LYS A 43 8.77 10.16 4.57
CA LYS A 43 9.66 9.91 5.71
C LYS A 43 10.93 10.74 5.56
N ASN A 44 11.39 11.35 6.64
CA ASN A 44 12.66 12.06 6.69
C ASN A 44 13.23 11.98 8.10
N GLY A 45 14.22 11.12 8.32
CA GLY A 45 14.81 10.88 9.63
C GLY A 45 13.83 10.27 10.64
N ASP A 46 14.13 10.49 11.93
CA ASP A 46 13.38 9.94 13.05
C ASP A 46 12.38 10.94 13.64
N GLY A 47 11.17 10.47 13.90
CA GLY A 47 10.10 11.29 14.45
C GLY A 47 8.79 10.51 14.57
N PRO A 48 7.75 11.12 15.15
CA PRO A 48 6.44 10.50 15.23
C PRO A 48 5.85 10.28 13.83
N ARG A 49 5.08 9.20 13.67
CA ARG A 49 4.35 8.87 12.43
C ARG A 49 2.88 9.25 12.59
N ALA A 50 2.32 9.90 11.58
CA ALA A 50 0.90 10.20 11.48
C ALA A 50 0.30 9.46 10.28
N LEU A 51 -0.96 9.02 10.41
CA LEU A 51 -1.77 8.40 9.37
C LEU A 51 -3.04 9.22 9.21
N VAL A 52 -3.42 9.54 7.97
CA VAL A 52 -4.61 10.32 7.59
C VAL A 52 -5.44 9.53 6.60
#